data_AF-A0A7X3KI72-F1
#
_entry.id   AF-A0A7X3KI72-F1
#
_cell.length_a   1.000
_cell.length_b   1.000
_cell.length_c   1.000
_cell.angle_alpha   90.00
_cell.angle_beta   90.00
_cell.angle_gamma   90.00
#
_symmetry.space_group_name_H-M   'P 1'
#
loop_
_entity.id
_entity.type
_entity.pdbx_description
1 polymer ?
#
loop_
_entity_poly.entity_id
_entity_poly.type
_entity_poly.pdbx_seq_one_letter_code
_entity_poly.pdbx_strand_id
1 'polypeptide(L)'
;MKAMHRTGLALLLLALLFQMAACGYLNRHNPDDLIADIGVTKSQIIVKNGDPYVWRDVEIMLNGTYRYHSDYVPRGNLSFPYKAFVNSQGESYVPGRLKVRQVEIRAKRQDNGPEAVFKW
;
A
#
# COMPACT_ATOMS: atom_id res chain seq x y z
N MET A 1 29.06 -45.93 12.84
CA MET A 1 28.65 -44.87 11.89
C MET A 1 27.22 -44.38 12.18
N LYS A 2 26.97 -43.75 13.34
CA LYS A 2 25.63 -43.20 13.73
C LYS A 2 25.63 -41.70 14.07
N ALA A 3 26.81 -41.07 14.13
CA ALA A 3 26.95 -39.66 14.51
C ALA A 3 26.71 -38.67 13.35
N MET A 4 27.00 -39.07 12.10
CA MET A 4 26.94 -38.19 10.93
C MET A 4 25.51 -37.83 10.48
N HIS A 5 24.51 -38.65 10.80
CA HIS A 5 23.11 -38.35 10.49
C HIS A 5 22.46 -37.38 11.49
N ARG A 6 23.01 -37.26 12.71
CA ARG A 6 22.45 -36.40 13.76
C ARG A 6 22.83 -34.93 13.59
N THR A 7 24.02 -34.65 13.07
CA THR A 7 24.51 -33.29 12.82
C THR A 7 23.84 -32.63 11.60
N GLY A 8 23.55 -33.41 10.55
CA GLY A 8 22.83 -32.90 9.37
C GLY A 8 21.39 -32.47 9.66
N LEU A 9 20.68 -33.24 10.51
CA LEU A 9 19.32 -32.89 10.92
C LEU A 9 19.28 -31.62 11.79
N ALA A 10 20.26 -31.45 12.68
CA ALA A 10 20.35 -30.28 13.54
C ALA A 10 20.64 -28.99 12.73
N LEU A 11 21.52 -29.06 11.73
CA LEU A 11 21.80 -27.93 10.83
C LEU A 11 20.59 -27.55 9.97
N LEU A 12 19.82 -28.55 9.49
CA LEU A 12 18.61 -28.31 8.71
C LEU A 12 17.50 -27.64 9.55
N LEU A 13 17.31 -28.10 10.80
CA LEU A 13 16.37 -27.49 11.75
C LEU A 13 16.77 -26.06 12.11
N LEU A 14 18.07 -25.78 12.28
CA LEU A 14 18.56 -24.43 12.54
C LEU A 14 18.31 -23.49 11.35
N ALA A 15 18.53 -23.96 10.11
CA ALA A 15 18.26 -23.19 8.90
C ALA A 15 16.76 -22.88 8.71
N LEU A 16 15.87 -23.81 9.05
CA LEU A 16 14.41 -23.60 9.02
C LEU A 16 13.95 -22.53 10.02
N LEU A 17 14.57 -22.47 11.22
CA LEU A 17 14.26 -21.45 12.21
C LEU A 17 14.68 -20.04 11.77
N PHE A 18 15.80 -19.90 11.04
CA PHE A 18 16.23 -18.61 10.48
C PHE A 18 15.30 -18.10 9.38
N GLN A 19 14.71 -18.98 8.56
CA GLN A 19 13.78 -18.57 7.51
C GLN A 19 12.45 -18.03 8.07
N MET A 20 11.99 -18.53 9.22
CA MET A 20 10.77 -18.04 9.85
C MET A 20 10.92 -16.64 10.46
N ALA A 21 12.12 -16.26 10.92
CA ALA A 21 12.39 -14.93 11.47
C ALA A 21 12.38 -13.82 10.40
N ALA A 22 12.75 -14.15 9.15
CA ALA A 22 12.82 -13.18 8.05
C ALA A 22 11.42 -12.80 7.50
N CYS A 23 10.46 -13.71 7.52
CA CYS A 23 9.10 -13.42 7.05
C CYS A 23 8.33 -12.46 7.98
N GLY A 24 8.66 -12.39 9.26
CA GLY A 24 7.97 -11.53 10.23
C GLY A 24 8.22 -10.03 10.03
N TYR A 25 9.31 -9.65 9.34
CA TYR A 25 9.68 -8.25 9.14
C TYR A 25 8.94 -7.58 7.95
N LEU A 26 8.44 -8.37 7.00
CA LEU A 26 7.84 -7.85 5.76
C LEU A 26 6.39 -7.35 5.93
N ASN A 27 5.73 -7.68 7.05
CA ASN A 27 4.32 -7.32 7.30
C ASN A 27 4.14 -6.45 8.55
N ARG A 28 5.17 -5.68 8.93
CA ARG A 28 5.04 -4.74 10.05
C ARG A 28 4.25 -3.52 9.58
N HIS A 29 2.95 -3.51 9.84
CA HIS A 29 2.12 -2.31 9.75
C HIS A 29 2.74 -1.24 10.66
N ASN A 30 3.08 -0.09 10.08
CA ASN A 30 3.54 1.03 10.88
C ASN A 30 2.29 1.63 11.54
N PRO A 31 2.22 1.77 12.88
CA PRO A 31 1.08 2.41 13.54
C PRO A 31 0.82 3.85 13.05
N ASP A 32 1.77 4.43 12.33
CA ASP A 32 1.67 5.75 11.69
C ASP A 32 1.15 5.72 10.23
N ASP A 33 0.81 4.55 9.69
CA ASP A 33 0.23 4.41 8.35
C ASP A 33 -1.22 4.93 8.30
N LEU A 34 -1.68 5.32 7.11
CA LEU A 34 -3.07 5.75 6.92
C LEU A 34 -4.04 4.57 7.08
N ILE A 35 -5.18 4.82 7.73
CA ILE A 35 -6.25 3.82 7.84
C ILE A 35 -7.17 3.99 6.63
N ALA A 36 -6.96 3.16 5.60
CA ALA A 36 -7.72 3.24 4.36
C ALA A 36 -8.37 1.92 3.96
N ASP A 37 -9.43 2.00 3.16
CA ASP A 37 -9.98 0.89 2.38
C ASP A 37 -10.24 1.33 0.94
N ILE A 38 -10.07 0.40 -0.01
CA ILE A 38 -10.12 0.67 -1.45
C ILE A 38 -11.23 -0.13 -2.11
N GLY A 39 -12.17 0.59 -2.72
CA GLY A 39 -13.13 0.04 -3.67
C GLY A 39 -12.72 0.33 -5.11
N VAL A 40 -12.83 -0.66 -5.99
CA VAL A 40 -12.54 -0.49 -7.43
C VAL A 40 -13.83 -0.74 -8.21
N THR A 41 -14.22 0.22 -9.05
CA THR A 41 -15.37 0.06 -9.96
C THR A 41 -14.93 0.16 -11.41
N LYS A 42 -15.89 0.08 -12.35
CA LYS A 42 -15.62 0.23 -13.78
C LYS A 42 -15.16 1.64 -14.17
N SER A 43 -15.45 2.67 -13.39
CA SER A 43 -15.21 4.08 -13.77
C SER A 43 -14.39 4.89 -12.77
N GLN A 44 -14.21 4.38 -11.55
CA GLN A 44 -13.57 5.12 -10.47
C GLN A 44 -12.93 4.19 -9.44
N ILE A 45 -11.99 4.73 -8.67
CA ILE A 45 -11.63 4.20 -7.37
C ILE A 45 -12.47 4.88 -6.29
N ILE A 46 -12.77 4.14 -5.23
CA ILE A 46 -13.40 4.64 -4.01
C ILE A 46 -12.32 4.51 -2.93
N VAL A 47 -11.95 5.62 -2.32
CA VAL A 47 -11.08 5.63 -1.14
C VAL A 47 -11.95 5.89 0.07
N LYS A 48 -11.84 5.02 1.06
CA LYS A 48 -12.44 5.23 2.37
C LYS A 48 -11.37 5.66 3.35
N ASN A 49 -11.42 6.92 3.78
CA ASN A 49 -10.62 7.40 4.90
C ASN A 49 -11.26 6.91 6.21
N GLY A 50 -10.58 5.98 6.88
CA GLY A 50 -10.95 5.41 8.18
C GLY A 50 -10.36 6.14 9.38
N ASP A 51 -9.44 7.09 9.18
CA ASP A 51 -8.88 7.91 10.25
C ASP A 51 -9.95 8.81 10.88
N PRO A 52 -9.78 9.22 12.14
CA PRO A 52 -10.69 10.15 12.80
C PRO A 52 -10.54 11.60 12.30
N TYR A 53 -9.62 11.88 11.37
CA TYR A 53 -9.28 13.21 10.86
C TYR A 53 -9.24 13.27 9.33
N VAL A 54 -9.23 14.49 8.79
CA VAL A 54 -9.05 14.79 7.36
C VAL A 54 -7.59 14.52 6.97
N TRP A 55 -7.37 13.83 5.86
CA TRP A 55 -6.05 13.79 5.23
C TRP A 55 -5.86 15.04 4.39
N ARG A 56 -4.64 15.59 4.39
CA ARG A 56 -4.29 16.80 3.64
C ARG A 56 -3.13 16.51 2.70
N ASP A 57 -3.06 17.24 1.60
CA ASP A 57 -1.95 17.16 0.63
C ASP A 57 -1.76 15.71 0.17
N VAL A 58 -2.82 15.14 -0.41
CA VAL A 58 -2.95 13.71 -0.67
C VAL A 58 -2.55 13.39 -2.10
N GLU A 59 -1.56 12.52 -2.26
CA GLU A 59 -1.25 11.87 -3.52
C GLU A 59 -1.83 10.46 -3.54
N ILE A 60 -2.61 10.14 -4.58
CA ILE A 60 -3.10 8.79 -4.83
C ILE A 60 -2.48 8.29 -6.14
N MET A 61 -1.84 7.13 -6.08
CA MET A 61 -1.11 6.55 -7.19
C MET A 61 -1.67 5.16 -7.54
N LEU A 62 -1.99 4.96 -8.82
CA LEU A 62 -2.41 3.68 -9.37
C LEU A 62 -1.26 3.02 -10.14
N ASN A 63 -1.01 1.74 -9.83
CA ASN A 63 -0.01 0.91 -10.50
C ASN A 63 1.39 1.56 -10.57
N GLY A 64 1.74 2.36 -9.55
CA GLY A 64 3.02 3.08 -9.48
C GLY A 64 3.23 4.19 -10.53
N THR A 65 2.24 4.46 -11.39
CA THR A 65 2.46 5.26 -12.61
C THR A 65 1.48 6.43 -12.72
N TYR A 66 0.20 6.19 -12.47
CA TYR A 66 -0.84 7.19 -12.70
C TYR A 66 -1.18 7.89 -11.38
N ARG A 67 -1.04 9.20 -11.35
CA ARG A 67 -1.12 10.00 -10.13
C ARG A 67 -2.33 10.92 -10.17
N TYR A 68 -2.93 11.13 -9.00
CA TYR A 68 -3.94 12.13 -8.75
C TYR A 68 -3.60 12.85 -7.45
N HIS A 69 -3.76 14.16 -7.44
CA HIS A 69 -3.52 15.00 -6.27
C HIS A 69 -4.84 15.58 -5.75
N SER A 70 -5.00 15.59 -4.43
CA SER A 70 -6.14 16.18 -3.74
C SER A 70 -5.69 16.97 -2.52
N ASP A 71 -6.19 18.18 -2.37
CA ASP A 71 -5.88 19.01 -1.20
C ASP A 71 -6.38 18.36 0.10
N TYR A 72 -7.52 17.66 0.03
CA TYR A 72 -8.15 17.04 1.19
C TYR A 72 -8.92 15.76 0.85
N VAL A 73 -8.81 14.76 1.73
CA VAL A 73 -9.69 13.58 1.75
C VAL A 73 -10.42 13.50 3.10
N PRO A 74 -11.73 13.82 3.15
CA PRO A 74 -12.49 13.77 4.39
C PRO A 74 -12.72 12.34 4.85
N ARG A 75 -13.00 12.19 6.15
CA ARG A 75 -13.41 10.91 6.73
C ARG A 75 -14.62 10.34 5.97
N GLY A 76 -14.59 9.04 5.72
CA GLY A 76 -15.61 8.35 4.94
C GLY A 76 -15.18 8.11 3.49
N ASN A 77 -16.16 7.97 2.60
CA ASN A 77 -15.91 7.55 1.22
C ASN A 77 -15.79 8.75 0.28
N LEU A 78 -14.76 8.74 -0.56
CA LEU A 78 -14.61 9.66 -1.68
C LEU A 78 -14.34 8.87 -2.97
N SER A 79 -14.96 9.29 -4.07
CA SER A 79 -14.82 8.63 -5.37
C SER A 79 -13.95 9.47 -6.29
N PHE A 80 -12.94 8.84 -6.90
CA PHE A 80 -12.02 9.50 -7.82
C PHE A 80 -12.13 8.86 -9.21
N PRO A 81 -12.54 9.62 -10.24
CA PRO A 81 -12.73 9.05 -11.57
C PRO A 81 -11.38 8.74 -12.21
N TYR A 82 -11.26 7.59 -12.89
CA TYR A 82 -9.99 7.16 -13.48
C TYR A 82 -9.36 8.19 -14.43
N LYS A 83 -10.18 8.97 -15.14
CA LYS A 83 -9.70 10.01 -16.05
C LYS A 83 -8.84 11.09 -15.38
N ALA A 84 -8.99 11.27 -14.06
CA ALA A 84 -8.23 12.25 -13.30
C ALA A 84 -6.82 11.75 -12.94
N PHE A 85 -6.56 10.45 -13.05
CA PHE A 85 -5.24 9.88 -12.81
C PHE A 85 -4.43 9.94 -14.10
N VAL A 86 -3.32 10.67 -14.08
CA VAL A 86 -2.47 10.89 -15.26
C VAL A 86 -1.05 10.36 -15.02
N ASN A 87 -0.41 9.83 -16.06
CA ASN A 87 1.01 9.48 -16.02
C ASN A 87 1.90 10.71 -16.28
N SER A 88 3.22 10.53 -16.27
CA SER A 88 4.18 11.63 -16.52
C SER A 88 4.12 12.20 -17.94
N GLN A 89 3.49 11.49 -18.88
CA GLN A 89 3.23 11.94 -20.25
C GLN A 89 1.89 12.68 -20.38
N GLY A 90 1.11 12.80 -19.29
CA GLY A 90 -0.21 13.43 -19.28
C GLY A 90 -1.34 12.53 -19.77
N GLU A 91 -1.09 11.24 -20.01
CA GLU A 91 -2.12 10.29 -20.43
C GLU A 91 -2.93 9.80 -19.24
N SER A 92 -4.25 9.84 -19.37
CA SER A 92 -5.17 9.35 -18.35
C SER A 92 -5.18 7.83 -18.22
N TYR A 93 -5.47 7.34 -17.02
CA TYR A 93 -5.73 5.93 -16.78
C TYR A 93 -6.99 5.47 -17.54
N VAL A 94 -6.87 4.39 -18.33
CA VAL A 94 -7.98 3.83 -19.11
C VAL A 94 -8.46 2.51 -18.49
N PRO A 95 -9.63 2.51 -17.80
CA PRO A 95 -10.19 1.29 -17.26
C PRO A 95 -10.51 0.29 -18.37
N GLY A 96 -10.29 -1.00 -18.11
CA GLY A 96 -10.54 -2.09 -19.07
C GLY A 96 -9.33 -2.44 -19.94
N ARG A 97 -8.46 -1.48 -20.28
CA ARG A 97 -7.12 -1.76 -20.82
C ARG A 97 -6.15 -2.10 -19.70
N LEU A 98 -6.25 -1.37 -18.60
CA LEU A 98 -5.42 -1.53 -17.40
C LEU A 98 -6.29 -1.98 -16.22
N LYS A 99 -5.81 -2.98 -15.47
CA LYS A 99 -6.40 -3.39 -14.20
C LYS A 99 -5.69 -2.64 -13.06
N VAL A 100 -6.45 -2.19 -12.06
CA VAL A 100 -5.87 -1.65 -10.84
C VAL A 100 -5.30 -2.83 -10.06
N ARG A 101 -3.98 -2.86 -9.89
CA ARG A 101 -3.24 -3.92 -9.19
C ARG A 101 -2.61 -3.43 -7.90
N GLN A 102 -2.32 -2.13 -7.85
CA GLN A 102 -1.70 -1.48 -6.71
C GLN A 102 -2.30 -0.10 -6.55
N VAL A 103 -2.59 0.27 -5.31
CA VAL A 103 -2.94 1.63 -4.92
C VAL A 103 -2.01 2.06 -3.79
N GLU A 104 -1.34 3.19 -3.98
CA GLU A 104 -0.57 3.84 -2.93
C GLU A 104 -1.19 5.21 -2.63
N ILE A 105 -1.40 5.50 -1.35
CA ILE A 105 -1.87 6.79 -0.87
C ILE A 105 -0.79 7.37 0.02
N ARG A 106 -0.43 8.62 -0.22
CA ARG A 106 0.45 9.41 0.64
C ARG A 106 -0.30 10.64 1.08
N ALA A 107 -0.21 10.97 2.36
CA ALA A 107 -0.77 12.20 2.89
C ALA A 107 0.17 12.83 3.90
N LYS A 108 0.15 14.16 3.97
CA LYS A 108 0.90 14.88 4.98
C LYS A 108 0.27 14.64 6.36
N ARG A 109 1.11 14.31 7.34
CA ARG A 109 0.66 14.19 8.74
C ARG A 109 0.29 15.54 9.32
N GLN A 110 -0.66 15.52 10.26
CA GLN A 110 -1.14 16.71 10.95
C GLN A 110 -0.08 17.36 11.87
N ASP A 111 0.88 16.57 12.36
CA ASP A 111 1.94 16.99 13.28
C ASP A 111 3.26 17.41 12.58
N ASN A 112 3.24 17.60 11.25
CA ASN A 112 4.43 17.83 10.43
C ASN A 112 5.48 16.70 10.51
N GLY A 113 5.09 15.50 10.93
CA GLY A 113 5.91 14.29 10.82
C GLY A 113 6.12 13.83 9.36
N PRO A 114 6.88 12.74 9.15
CA PRO A 114 7.03 12.13 7.83
C PRO A 114 5.66 11.76 7.24
N GLU A 115 5.52 11.75 5.91
CA GLU A 115 4.26 11.39 5.25
C GLU A 115 3.72 10.06 5.74
N ALA A 116 2.40 10.02 5.98
CA ALA A 116 1.70 8.78 6.27
C ALA A 116 1.34 8.09 4.95
N VAL A 117 1.52 6.77 4.90
CA VAL A 117 1.38 5.99 3.66
C VAL A 117 0.37 4.88 3.86
N PHE A 118 -0.36 4.54 2.80
CA PHE A 118 -1.14 3.32 2.70
C PHE A 118 -0.86 2.63 1.37
N LYS A 119 -0.80 1.29 1.39
CA LYS A 119 -0.57 0.44 0.21
C LYS A 119 -1.59 -0.68 0.17
N TRP A 120 -2.22 -0.85 -0.99
CA TRP A 120 -3.20 -1.90 -1.29
C TRP A 120 -2.79 -2.65 -2.57
#